data_AF-A0A7W9SGQ1-F1
#
_entry.id   AF-A0A7W9SGQ1-F1
#
_cell.length_a   1.000
_cell.length_b   1.000
_cell.length_c   1.000
_cell.angle_alpha   90.00
_cell.angle_beta   90.00
_cell.angle_gamma   90.00
#
_symmetry.space_group_name_H-M   'P 1'
#
loop_
_entity.id
_entity.type
_entity.pdbx_description
1 polymer ?
#
loop_
_entity_poly.entity_id
_entity_poly.type
_entity_poly.pdbx_seq_one_letter_code
_entity_poly.pdbx_strand_id
1 'polypeptide(L)'
;MNKNTAYGNKFIDTLAQEIKLAFPEAKGYSARNLRYMKRFAREITDQNFLQTVSAKLPWSHNLVLIEKLKTMESRYWYGVKAIENGWSVAVLEHQIATGLIDREQGGKL
;
A
#
# COMPACT_ATOMS: atom_id res chain seq x y z
N MET A 1 -21.10 -14.80 -6.46
CA MET A 1 -20.37 -14.64 -5.18
C MET A 1 -19.33 -15.75 -5.07
N ASN A 2 -18.08 -15.39 -4.74
CA ASN A 2 -16.86 -16.15 -5.04
C ASN A 2 -16.64 -17.42 -4.19
N LYS A 3 -16.61 -18.59 -4.82
CA LYS A 3 -16.17 -19.89 -4.23
C LYS A 3 -14.64 -20.01 -4.05
N ASN A 4 -13.85 -18.98 -4.43
CA ASN A 4 -12.38 -19.05 -4.50
C ASN A 4 -11.63 -18.43 -3.30
N THR A 5 -12.32 -17.86 -2.31
CA THR A 5 -11.66 -17.21 -1.16
C THR A 5 -10.97 -18.22 -0.22
N ALA A 6 -11.55 -19.41 -0.03
CA ALA A 6 -10.96 -20.46 0.80
C ALA A 6 -9.65 -21.00 0.23
N TYR A 7 -9.59 -21.24 -1.09
CA TYR A 7 -8.38 -21.71 -1.77
C TYR A 7 -7.30 -20.62 -1.82
N GLY A 8 -7.69 -19.36 -2.07
CA GLY A 8 -6.76 -18.24 -2.14
C GLY A 8 -6.06 -17.91 -0.80
N ASN A 9 -6.75 -18.06 0.34
CA ASN A 9 -6.14 -17.81 1.65
C ASN A 9 -5.10 -18.90 1.99
N LYS A 10 -5.47 -20.17 1.85
CA LYS A 10 -4.55 -21.28 2.10
C LYS A 10 -3.34 -21.23 1.17
N PHE A 11 -3.54 -20.86 -0.10
CA PHE A 11 -2.44 -20.67 -1.05
C PHE A 11 -1.46 -19.58 -0.62
N ILE A 12 -1.94 -18.40 -0.20
CA ILE A 12 -1.03 -17.31 0.23
C ILE A 12 -0.28 -17.69 1.51
N ASP A 13 -0.94 -18.38 2.44
CA ASP A 13 -0.29 -18.83 3.67
C ASP A 13 0.80 -19.86 3.36
N THR A 14 0.54 -20.82 2.46
CA THR A 14 1.55 -21.78 1.97
C THR A 14 2.71 -21.08 1.27
N LEU A 15 2.43 -20.16 0.33
CA LEU A 15 3.45 -19.44 -0.41
C LEU A 15 4.37 -18.62 0.50
N ALA A 16 3.83 -17.99 1.55
CA ALA A 16 4.64 -17.27 2.53
C ALA A 16 5.62 -18.19 3.27
N GLN A 17 5.18 -19.41 3.61
CA GLN A 17 6.05 -20.40 4.26
C GLN A 17 7.12 -20.91 3.30
N GLU A 18 6.75 -21.23 2.06
CA GLU A 18 7.69 -21.69 1.04
C GLU A 18 8.78 -20.66 0.74
N ILE A 19 8.42 -19.38 0.58
CA ILE A 19 9.40 -18.31 0.37
C ILE A 19 10.35 -18.20 1.56
N LYS A 20 9.83 -18.28 2.79
CA LYS A 20 10.65 -18.20 4.00
C LYS A 20 11.60 -19.40 4.13
N LEU A 21 11.17 -20.59 3.73
CA LEU A 21 12.01 -21.78 3.73
C LEU A 21 13.10 -21.72 2.66
N ALA A 22 12.75 -21.30 1.44
CA ALA A 22 13.69 -21.19 0.33
C ALA A 22 14.66 -20.01 0.49
N PHE A 23 14.22 -18.93 1.13
CA PHE A 23 14.98 -17.69 1.31
C PHE A 23 14.83 -17.15 2.75
N PRO A 24 15.52 -17.74 3.75
CA PRO A 24 15.36 -17.37 5.15
C PRO A 24 15.66 -15.89 5.47
N GLU A 25 16.58 -15.29 4.73
CA GLU A 25 16.97 -13.87 4.87
C GLU A 25 16.02 -12.90 4.16
N ALA A 26 15.10 -13.40 3.32
CA ALA A 26 14.16 -12.56 2.59
C ALA A 26 13.12 -11.97 3.55
N LYS A 27 13.05 -10.64 3.58
CA LYS A 27 12.09 -9.88 4.40
C LYS A 27 10.92 -9.40 3.55
N GLY A 28 9.78 -9.15 4.19
CA GLY A 28 8.60 -8.60 3.51
C GLY A 28 7.72 -9.62 2.80
N TYR A 29 7.90 -10.93 2.99
CA TYR A 29 7.04 -11.96 2.38
C TYR A 29 6.13 -12.68 3.38
N SER A 30 5.73 -12.00 4.45
CA SER A 30 4.70 -12.54 5.34
C SER A 30 3.39 -12.73 4.58
N ALA A 31 2.58 -13.71 4.97
CA ALA A 31 1.28 -13.96 4.34
C ALA A 31 0.38 -12.70 4.33
N ARG A 32 0.49 -11.88 5.39
CA ARG A 32 -0.16 -10.57 5.45
C ARG A 32 0.34 -9.64 4.35
N ASN A 33 1.66 -9.54 4.17
CA ASN A 33 2.24 -8.67 3.15
C ASN A 33 1.94 -9.15 1.72
N LEU A 34 1.92 -10.46 1.49
CA LEU A 34 1.49 -11.05 0.21
C LEU A 34 0.02 -10.73 -0.11
N ARG A 35 -0.86 -10.76 0.89
CA ARG A 35 -2.25 -10.30 0.72
C ARG A 35 -2.32 -8.83 0.35
N TYR A 36 -1.46 -7.98 0.92
CA TYR A 36 -1.37 -6.57 0.53
C TYR A 36 -0.81 -6.38 -0.88
N MET A 37 0.24 -7.12 -1.27
CA MET A 37 0.76 -7.09 -2.65
C MET A 37 -0.32 -7.48 -3.66
N LYS A 38 -1.09 -8.54 -3.37
CA LYS A 38 -2.25 -8.92 -4.19
C LYS A 38 -3.32 -7.82 -4.25
N ARG A 39 -3.63 -7.19 -3.11
CA ARG A 39 -4.59 -6.09 -3.04
C ARG A 39 -4.10 -4.89 -3.86
N PHE A 40 -2.83 -4.51 -3.73
CA PHE A 40 -2.18 -3.45 -4.47
C PHE A 40 -2.28 -3.71 -5.97
N ALA A 41 -1.86 -4.89 -6.45
CA ALA A 41 -1.90 -5.23 -7.87
C ALA A 41 -3.32 -5.20 -8.47
N ARG A 42 -4.35 -5.40 -7.63
CA ARG A 42 -5.75 -5.34 -8.05
C ARG A 42 -6.33 -3.93 -8.01
N GLU A 43 -5.98 -3.13 -7.01
CA GLU A 43 -6.58 -1.79 -6.77
C GLU A 43 -5.83 -0.66 -7.47
N ILE A 44 -4.52 -0.81 -7.70
CA ILE A 44 -3.67 0.21 -8.31
C ILE A 44 -3.40 -0.19 -9.76
N THR A 45 -4.31 0.20 -10.65
CA THR A 45 -4.19 -0.03 -12.10
C THR A 45 -3.71 1.19 -12.87
N ASP A 46 -3.77 2.37 -12.24
CA ASP A 46 -3.34 3.64 -12.81
C ASP A 46 -1.82 3.65 -13.04
N GLN A 47 -1.41 3.72 -14.31
CA GLN A 47 0.00 3.66 -14.69
C GLN A 47 0.80 4.87 -14.20
N ASN A 48 0.17 6.04 -14.10
CA ASN A 48 0.85 7.23 -13.61
C ASN A 48 1.19 7.07 -12.14
N PHE A 49 0.26 6.58 -11.31
CA PHE A 49 0.52 6.28 -9.90
C PHE A 49 1.65 5.25 -9.76
N LEU A 50 1.64 4.19 -10.56
CA LEU A 50 2.67 3.14 -10.53
C LEU A 50 4.07 3.71 -10.83
N GLN A 51 4.20 4.57 -11.85
CA GLN A 51 5.48 5.12 -12.28
C GLN A 51 5.97 6.28 -11.42
N THR A 52 5.07 7.04 -10.79
CA THR A 52 5.44 8.26 -10.06
C THR A 52 5.50 8.04 -8.56
N VAL A 53 4.41 7.55 -7.95
CA VAL A 53 4.29 7.42 -6.51
C VAL A 53 4.87 6.08 -6.06
N SER A 54 4.35 4.98 -6.61
CA SER A 54 4.72 3.65 -6.12
C SER A 54 6.18 3.30 -6.37
N ALA A 55 6.74 3.74 -7.50
CA ALA A 55 8.14 3.48 -7.84
C ALA A 55 9.14 4.26 -6.97
N LYS A 56 8.73 5.42 -6.41
CA LYS A 56 9.60 6.31 -5.63
C LYS A 56 9.47 6.09 -4.12
N LEU A 57 8.38 5.49 -3.67
CA LEU A 57 8.14 5.21 -2.25
C LEU A 57 8.51 3.78 -1.86
N PRO A 58 9.10 3.57 -0.68
CA PRO A 58 9.23 2.23 -0.11
C PRO A 58 7.89 1.51 -0.01
N TRP A 59 7.92 0.18 -0.03
CA TRP A 59 6.70 -0.64 0.04
C TRP A 59 5.81 -0.34 1.25
N SER A 60 6.39 -0.01 2.41
CA SER A 60 5.65 0.34 3.63
C SER A 60 4.78 1.60 3.47
N HIS A 61 5.22 2.58 2.70
CA HIS A 61 4.42 3.78 2.42
C HIS A 61 3.24 3.45 1.52
N ASN A 62 3.47 2.65 0.46
CA ASN A 62 2.42 2.17 -0.43
C ASN A 62 1.33 1.41 0.35
N LEU A 63 1.73 0.63 1.36
CA LEU A 63 0.80 -0.05 2.24
C LEU A 63 -0.08 0.95 3.01
N VAL A 64 0.50 1.98 3.63
CA VAL A 64 -0.25 3.02 4.34
C VAL A 64 -1.26 3.72 3.43
N LEU A 65 -0.85 4.06 2.20
CA LEU A 65 -1.75 4.71 1.23
C LEU A 65 -2.95 3.81 0.91
N ILE A 66 -2.76 2.51 0.68
CA ILE A 66 -3.86 1.60 0.33
C ILE A 66 -4.76 1.26 1.52
N GLU A 67 -4.18 1.16 2.71
CA GLU A 67 -4.93 0.81 3.92
C GLU A 67 -5.77 1.97 4.44
N LYS A 68 -5.20 3.17 4.49
CA LYS A 68 -5.84 4.30 5.16
C LYS A 68 -6.68 5.15 4.21
N LEU A 69 -6.40 5.14 2.91
CA LEU A 69 -7.07 6.02 1.95
C LEU A 69 -7.95 5.23 0.99
N LYS A 70 -9.17 5.73 0.80
CA LYS A 70 -10.22 5.07 0.01
C LYS A 70 -10.13 5.40 -1.48
N THR A 71 -9.77 6.65 -1.81
CA THR A 71 -9.78 7.15 -3.20
C THR A 71 -8.39 7.15 -3.80
N MET A 72 -8.28 6.95 -5.12
CA MET A 72 -7.00 7.06 -5.82
C MET A 72 -6.44 8.48 -5.77
N GLU A 73 -7.31 9.49 -5.78
CA GLU A 73 -6.92 10.89 -5.67
C GLU A 73 -6.21 11.20 -4.35
N SER A 74 -6.80 10.81 -3.21
CA SER A 74 -6.17 11.01 -1.91
C SER A 74 -4.86 10.22 -1.79
N ARG A 75 -4.81 8.98 -2.30
CA ARG A 75 -3.57 8.17 -2.36
C ARG A 75 -2.48 8.88 -3.15
N TYR A 76 -2.81 9.41 -4.32
CA TYR A 76 -1.86 10.11 -5.18
C TYR A 76 -1.35 11.37 -4.49
N TRP A 77 -2.25 12.20 -3.95
CA TRP A 77 -1.92 13.45 -3.29
C TRP A 77 -0.97 13.24 -2.10
N TYR A 78 -1.32 12.34 -1.17
CA TYR A 78 -0.46 12.02 -0.03
C TYR A 78 0.85 11.36 -0.46
N GLY A 79 0.83 10.54 -1.51
CA GLY A 79 2.02 9.92 -2.08
C GLY A 79 3.01 10.93 -2.64
N VAL A 80 2.53 11.90 -3.43
CA VAL A 80 3.34 13.01 -3.96
C VAL A 80 3.90 13.84 -2.82
N LYS A 81 3.08 14.25 -1.85
CA LYS A 81 3.55 15.04 -0.69
C LYS A 81 4.59 14.30 0.14
N ALA A 82 4.44 12.98 0.32
CA ALA A 82 5.43 12.18 1.03
C ALA A 82 6.77 12.14 0.30
N ILE A 83 6.77 12.09 -1.03
CA ILE A 83 7.99 12.15 -1.85
C ILE A 83 8.63 13.54 -1.76
N GLU A 84 7.85 14.59 -1.99
CA GLU A 84 8.33 15.98 -1.99
C GLU A 84 8.97 16.39 -0.65
N ASN A 85 8.37 15.95 0.46
CA ASN A 85 8.79 16.34 1.81
C ASN A 85 9.63 15.27 2.52
N GLY A 86 9.97 14.17 1.84
CA GLY A 86 10.76 13.07 2.42
C GLY A 86 10.13 12.46 3.68
N TRP A 87 8.80 12.32 3.72
CA TRP A 87 8.12 11.84 4.93
C TRP A 87 8.48 10.38 5.24
N SER A 88 8.76 10.12 6.51
CA SER A 88 8.76 8.75 7.03
C SER A 88 7.34 8.18 7.03
N VAL A 89 7.21 6.86 7.18
CA VAL A 89 5.90 6.20 7.34
C VAL A 89 5.10 6.85 8.47
N ALA A 90 5.75 7.09 9.63
CA ALA A 90 5.08 7.69 10.79
C ALA A 90 4.56 9.11 10.49
N VAL A 91 5.33 9.93 9.76
CA VAL A 91 4.89 11.27 9.36
C VAL A 91 3.73 11.18 8.37
N LEU A 92 3.80 10.30 7.37
CA LEU A 92 2.70 10.08 6.43
C LEU A 92 1.41 9.67 7.17
N GLU A 93 1.49 8.72 8.10
CA GLU A 93 0.34 8.30 8.90
C GLU A 93 -0.24 9.45 9.74
N HIS A 94 0.62 10.28 10.34
CA HIS A 94 0.20 11.46 11.09
C HIS A 94 -0.50 12.50 10.20
N GLN A 95 0.02 12.78 9.01
CA GLN A 95 -0.60 13.74 8.09
C GLN A 95 -1.96 13.25 7.57
N ILE A 96 -2.09 11.95 7.30
CA ILE A 96 -3.38 11.34 6.96
C ILE A 96 -4.35 11.47 8.14
N ALA A 97 -3.92 11.13 9.36
CA ALA A 97 -4.77 11.18 10.55
C ALA A 97 -5.25 12.59 10.90
N THR A 98 -4.44 13.61 10.62
CA THR A 98 -4.77 15.02 10.84
C THR A 98 -5.50 15.67 9.65
N GLY A 99 -5.86 14.89 8.62
CA GLY A 99 -6.60 15.40 7.46
C GLY A 99 -5.88 16.53 6.73
N LEU A 100 -4.57 16.42 6.53
CA LEU A 100 -3.78 17.49 5.90
C LEU A 100 -4.37 17.96 4.56
N ILE A 101 -4.84 17.02 3.74
CA ILE A 101 -5.46 17.34 2.45
C ILE A 101 -6.65 18.31 2.59
N ASP A 102 -7.50 18.12 3.60
CA ASP A 102 -8.66 18.97 3.87
C ASP A 102 -8.21 20.35 4.38
N ARG A 103 -7.15 20.37 5.19
CA ARG A 103 -6.55 21.59 5.73
C ARG A 103 -5.88 22.45 4.65
N GLU A 104 -5.26 21.83 3.65
CA GLU A 104 -4.62 22.55 2.53
C GLU A 104 -5.61 22.92 1.41
N GLN A 105 -6.65 22.11 1.17
CA GLN A 105 -7.59 22.31 0.06
C GLN A 105 -8.94 22.93 0.46
N GLY A 106 -9.16 23.23 1.74
CA GLY A 106 -10.39 23.88 2.20
C GLY A 106 -11.63 22.99 2.25
N GLY A 107 -11.44 21.67 2.41
CA GLY A 107 -12.54 20.71 2.66
C GLY A 107 -13.41 20.37 1.44
N LYS A 108 -12.81 20.04 0.30
CA LYS A 108 -13.53 19.39 -0.81
C LYS A 108 -12.72 18.25 -1.43
N LEU A 109 -13.06 17.03 -1.02
CA LEU A 109 -12.97 15.80 -1.80
C LEU A 109 -14.25 14.98 -1.60
#